data_AF-A0AA42PJ31-F1
#
_entry.id   AF-A0AA42PJ31-F1
#
_cell.length_a   1.000
_cell.length_b   1.000
_cell.length_c   1.000
_cell.angle_alpha   90.00
_cell.angle_beta   90.00
_cell.angle_gamma   90.00
#
_symmetry.space_group_name_H-M   'P 1'
#
loop_
_entity.id
_entity.type
_entity.pdbx_description
1 polymer ?
#
loop_
_entity_poly.entity_id
_entity_poly.type
_entity_poly.pdbx_seq_one_letter_code
_entity_poly.pdbx_strand_id
1 'polypeptide(L)'
;MQTKLLTALVLGLTCSACTSLPGNHKVSAFFVSNANADVAGCDTSDFREVALACHRITEGNNVVVALREYAAPEVENERYKKLTLILPPNLAEGDVLDLPSNESRAVYSTGLSLRPGSIGCYGKAVSGSVEILKKSDDLMRVRINARFDLDSPAGWRDHCNAREFSYDLNVIRRALNQLGAWEGVRAPGDSLISEGTPGRRLP
;
A
#
# COMPACT_ATOMS: atom_id res chain seq x y z
N MET A 1 48.75 47.34 39.73
CA MET A 1 48.18 46.10 40.29
C MET A 1 46.67 46.19 40.23
N GLN A 2 46.01 45.09 39.86
CA GLN A 2 44.57 44.79 40.05
C GLN A 2 43.54 45.64 39.30
N THR A 3 42.50 45.13 38.63
CA THR A 3 42.21 43.83 38.02
C THR A 3 41.06 44.12 37.04
N LYS A 4 41.16 43.64 35.80
CA LYS A 4 40.06 43.66 34.83
C LYS A 4 38.97 42.69 35.31
N LEU A 5 37.70 43.10 35.28
CA LEU A 5 36.58 42.14 35.21
C LEU A 5 35.78 42.46 33.94
N LEU A 6 35.95 41.62 32.92
CA LEU A 6 35.08 41.56 31.76
C LEU A 6 33.78 40.87 32.16
N THR A 7 32.67 41.54 31.94
CA THR A 7 31.33 40.94 31.96
C THR A 7 31.20 40.02 30.75
N ALA A 8 31.33 38.71 30.97
CA ALA A 8 31.09 37.70 29.95
C ALA A 8 29.57 37.59 29.70
N LEU A 9 29.12 38.14 28.58
CA LEU A 9 27.76 37.96 28.07
C LEU A 9 27.67 36.54 27.47
N VAL A 10 27.15 35.59 28.25
CA VAL A 10 26.88 34.23 27.76
C VAL A 10 25.67 34.32 26.83
N LEU A 11 25.93 34.25 25.52
CA LEU A 11 24.91 33.98 24.51
C LEU A 11 24.27 32.64 24.85
N GLY A 12 23.03 32.67 25.33
CA GLY A 12 22.16 31.51 25.34
C GLY A 12 21.92 31.07 23.89
N LEU A 13 22.67 30.08 23.44
CA LEU A 13 22.31 29.30 22.25
C LEU A 13 21.00 28.59 22.56
N THR A 14 19.89 29.21 22.20
CA THR A 14 18.64 28.49 21.99
C THR A 14 18.86 27.58 20.80
N CYS A 15 19.30 26.35 21.07
CA CYS A 15 19.12 25.24 20.15
C CYS A 15 17.61 25.16 19.88
N SER A 16 17.18 25.80 18.80
CA SER A 16 15.92 25.46 18.15
C SER A 16 16.11 24.04 17.68
N ALA A 17 15.74 23.09 18.55
CA ALA A 17 15.50 21.73 18.12
C ALA A 17 14.47 21.85 17.01
N CYS A 18 14.91 21.67 15.76
CA CYS A 18 14.02 21.32 14.68
C CYS A 18 13.37 20.00 15.07
N THR A 19 12.28 20.06 15.83
CA THR A 19 11.34 18.96 15.98
C THR A 19 10.62 18.83 14.64
N SER A 20 11.30 18.31 13.63
CA SER A 20 10.59 17.59 12.58
C SER A 20 10.04 16.35 13.27
N LEU A 21 8.78 16.40 13.69
CA LEU A 21 8.01 15.18 13.96
C LEU A 21 8.15 14.30 12.70
N PRO A 22 8.83 13.14 12.75
CA PRO A 22 8.84 12.25 11.61
C PRO A 22 7.40 11.78 11.43
N GLY A 23 6.73 12.23 10.36
CA GLY A 23 5.45 11.66 9.98
C GLY A 23 5.61 10.15 9.88
N ASN A 24 4.74 9.38 10.54
CA ASN A 24 4.81 7.92 10.53
C ASN A 24 4.47 7.44 9.10
N HIS A 25 5.50 7.19 8.30
CA HIS A 25 5.38 6.64 6.96
C HIS A 25 5.86 5.18 6.94
N LYS A 26 5.03 4.27 6.43
CA LYS A 26 5.36 2.85 6.33
C LYS A 26 5.06 2.35 4.92
N VAL A 27 6.04 1.71 4.30
CA VAL A 27 5.92 1.07 2.98
C VAL A 27 6.23 -0.41 3.12
N SER A 28 5.41 -1.25 2.52
CA SER A 28 5.65 -2.68 2.41
C SER A 28 5.35 -3.13 0.98
N ALA A 29 6.36 -3.67 0.32
CA ALA A 29 6.28 -4.20 -1.03
C ALA A 29 6.70 -5.67 -0.98
N PHE A 30 5.80 -6.58 -1.34
CA PHE A 30 6.02 -8.01 -1.18
C PHE A 30 5.32 -8.83 -2.26
N PHE A 31 5.72 -10.10 -2.40
CA PHE A 31 4.96 -11.07 -3.17
C PHE A 31 4.72 -12.36 -2.39
N VAL A 32 3.61 -13.02 -2.70
CA VAL A 32 3.19 -14.31 -2.14
C VAL A 32 2.94 -15.27 -3.28
N SER A 33 3.60 -16.42 -3.25
CA SER A 33 3.32 -17.53 -4.18
C SER A 33 2.19 -18.40 -3.64
N ASN A 34 1.48 -19.11 -4.52
CA ASN A 34 0.35 -19.97 -4.16
C ASN A 34 -0.74 -19.19 -3.40
N ALA A 35 -1.03 -17.99 -3.89
CA ALA A 35 -2.01 -17.09 -3.31
C ALA A 35 -3.00 -16.64 -4.37
N ASN A 36 -4.07 -16.00 -3.94
CA ASN A 36 -4.97 -15.24 -4.78
C ASN A 36 -5.42 -13.98 -4.05
N ALA A 37 -6.08 -13.08 -4.76
CA ALA A 37 -6.85 -12.01 -4.13
C ALA A 37 -8.33 -12.23 -4.41
N ASP A 38 -9.19 -11.89 -3.44
CA ASP A 38 -10.64 -12.07 -3.56
C ASP A 38 -11.28 -11.00 -4.46
N VAL A 39 -10.90 -10.98 -5.73
CA VAL A 39 -11.36 -9.96 -6.69
C VAL A 39 -12.79 -10.20 -7.18
N ALA A 40 -13.27 -11.45 -7.10
CA ALA A 40 -14.63 -11.79 -7.51
C ALA A 40 -15.66 -11.55 -6.41
N GLY A 41 -15.31 -11.81 -5.14
CA GLY A 41 -16.17 -11.52 -3.99
C GLY A 41 -16.18 -10.04 -3.59
N CYS A 42 -15.10 -9.29 -3.89
CA CYS A 42 -14.99 -7.92 -3.40
C CYS A 42 -15.98 -6.93 -4.03
N ASP A 43 -16.38 -7.11 -5.30
CA ASP A 43 -17.38 -6.23 -5.95
C ASP A 43 -18.78 -6.36 -5.32
N THR A 44 -19.04 -7.49 -4.64
CA THR A 44 -20.29 -7.74 -3.91
C THR A 44 -20.21 -7.33 -2.44
N SER A 45 -19.04 -6.83 -2.00
CA SER A 45 -18.86 -6.36 -0.63
C SER A 45 -19.62 -5.05 -0.39
N ASP A 46 -19.93 -4.78 0.88
CA ASP A 46 -20.47 -3.48 1.27
C ASP A 46 -19.56 -2.35 0.76
N PHE A 47 -20.16 -1.24 0.30
CA PHE A 47 -19.43 -0.11 -0.27
C PHE A 47 -18.37 0.47 0.67
N ARG A 48 -18.52 0.29 1.99
CA ARG A 48 -17.55 0.71 3.00
C ARG A 48 -16.31 -0.18 3.02
N GLU A 49 -16.43 -1.42 2.59
CA GLU A 49 -15.35 -2.41 2.57
C GLU A 49 -14.66 -2.53 1.22
N VAL A 50 -15.35 -2.20 0.12
CA VAL A 50 -14.89 -2.50 -1.26
C VAL A 50 -13.45 -2.02 -1.53
N ALA A 51 -13.07 -0.86 -1.00
CA ALA A 51 -11.73 -0.29 -1.16
C ALA A 51 -10.63 -1.09 -0.44
N LEU A 52 -10.97 -2.01 0.46
CA LEU A 52 -10.05 -2.89 1.18
C LEU A 52 -10.24 -4.36 0.81
N ALA A 53 -11.49 -4.79 0.57
CA ALA A 53 -11.86 -6.17 0.32
C ALA A 53 -11.11 -6.76 -0.88
N CYS A 54 -10.97 -6.02 -1.98
CA CYS A 54 -10.25 -6.48 -3.18
C CYS A 54 -8.73 -6.65 -2.96
N HIS A 55 -8.19 -6.19 -1.82
CA HIS A 55 -6.79 -6.37 -1.46
C HIS A 55 -6.56 -7.53 -0.49
N ARG A 56 -7.63 -8.24 -0.08
CA ARG A 56 -7.53 -9.42 0.78
C ARG A 56 -6.86 -10.56 0.02
N ILE A 57 -5.92 -11.22 0.67
CA ILE A 57 -5.07 -12.28 0.10
C ILE A 57 -5.47 -13.60 0.75
N THR A 58 -5.74 -14.60 -0.09
CA THR A 58 -6.11 -15.96 0.32
C THR A 58 -5.16 -16.97 -0.32
N GLU A 59 -5.26 -18.23 0.09
CA GLU A 59 -4.58 -19.33 -0.61
C GLU A 59 -5.13 -19.50 -2.04
N GLY A 60 -4.26 -19.90 -2.97
CA GLY A 60 -4.64 -20.11 -4.36
C GLY A 60 -3.49 -20.59 -5.23
N ASN A 61 -3.61 -20.42 -6.54
CA ASN A 61 -2.64 -20.92 -7.52
C ASN A 61 -1.92 -19.81 -8.29
N ASN A 62 -2.04 -18.56 -7.85
CA ASN A 62 -1.46 -17.39 -8.50
C ASN A 62 -0.26 -16.86 -7.70
N VAL A 63 0.42 -15.86 -8.26
CA VAL A 63 1.33 -15.00 -7.53
C VAL A 63 0.64 -13.67 -7.24
N VAL A 64 0.59 -13.29 -5.97
CA VAL A 64 0.09 -11.98 -5.56
C VAL A 64 1.26 -11.06 -5.29
N VAL A 65 1.34 -9.95 -6.01
CA VAL A 65 2.31 -8.87 -5.75
C VAL A 65 1.59 -7.69 -5.12
N ALA A 66 2.10 -7.17 -4.02
CA ALA A 66 1.41 -6.18 -3.21
C ALA A 66 2.33 -5.02 -2.82
N LEU A 67 1.79 -3.81 -2.94
CA LEU A 67 2.34 -2.60 -2.34
C LEU A 67 1.33 -2.06 -1.33
N ARG A 68 1.81 -1.74 -0.13
CA ARG A 68 1.05 -1.16 0.98
C ARG A 68 1.81 0.06 1.46
N GLU A 69 1.20 1.23 1.38
CA GLU A 69 1.77 2.46 1.92
C GLU A 69 0.80 3.05 2.92
N TYR A 70 1.37 3.56 3.99
CA TYR A 70 0.68 4.27 5.04
C TYR A 70 1.42 5.57 5.32
N ALA A 71 0.69 6.66 5.44
CA ALA A 71 1.21 7.96 5.81
C ALA A 71 0.34 8.59 6.90
N ALA A 72 0.98 9.00 7.98
CA ALA A 72 0.34 9.73 9.08
C ALA A 72 1.06 11.07 9.31
N PRO A 73 0.79 12.09 8.47
CA PRO A 73 1.25 13.44 8.74
C PRO A 73 0.60 13.99 10.03
N GLU A 74 -0.68 13.66 10.24
CA GLU A 74 -1.49 13.94 11.43
C GLU A 74 -2.46 12.76 11.65
N VAL A 75 -2.93 12.54 12.88
CA VAL A 75 -3.84 11.42 13.21
C VAL A 75 -5.14 11.46 12.39
N GLU A 76 -5.73 12.64 12.21
CA GLU A 76 -6.96 12.80 11.42
C GLU A 76 -6.75 12.61 9.91
N ASN A 77 -5.50 12.67 9.46
CA ASN A 77 -5.10 12.58 8.06
C ASN A 77 -4.30 11.30 7.76
N GLU A 78 -4.41 10.28 8.62
CA GLU A 78 -3.84 8.95 8.39
C GLU A 78 -4.44 8.34 7.13
N ARG A 79 -3.57 8.02 6.17
CA ARG A 79 -3.95 7.57 4.84
C ARG A 79 -3.27 6.27 4.47
N TYR A 80 -3.98 5.47 3.71
CA TYR A 80 -3.43 4.29 3.05
C TYR A 80 -3.40 4.46 1.54
N LYS A 81 -2.48 3.71 0.92
CA LYS A 81 -2.48 3.37 -0.50
C LYS A 81 -2.21 1.87 -0.62
N LYS A 82 -3.00 1.16 -1.41
CA LYS A 82 -2.79 -0.25 -1.70
C LYS A 82 -2.82 -0.50 -3.20
N LEU A 83 -1.91 -1.35 -3.66
CA LEU A 83 -1.88 -1.91 -5.00
C LEU A 83 -1.72 -3.42 -4.85
N THR A 84 -2.56 -4.19 -5.51
CA THR A 84 -2.49 -5.65 -5.55
C THR A 84 -2.51 -6.08 -7.01
N LEU A 85 -1.49 -6.81 -7.44
CA LEU A 85 -1.47 -7.55 -8.69
C LEU A 85 -1.77 -9.02 -8.40
N ILE A 86 -2.59 -9.63 -9.25
CA ILE A 86 -2.74 -11.09 -9.34
C ILE A 86 -2.14 -11.48 -10.68
N LEU A 87 -1.12 -12.33 -10.64
CA LEU A 87 -0.34 -12.75 -11.80
C LEU A 87 -0.35 -14.28 -11.90
N PRO A 88 -0.19 -14.86 -13.09
CA PRO A 88 -0.15 -16.31 -13.27
C PRO A 88 0.98 -16.96 -12.45
N PRO A 89 0.86 -18.27 -12.16
CA PRO A 89 1.99 -19.02 -11.60
C PRO A 89 3.15 -19.09 -12.61
N ASN A 90 4.34 -19.43 -12.12
CA ASN A 90 5.54 -19.69 -12.95
C ASN A 90 6.09 -18.49 -13.74
N LEU A 91 6.01 -17.28 -13.17
CA LEU A 91 6.62 -16.06 -13.73
C LEU A 91 8.13 -16.22 -13.94
N ALA A 92 8.60 -15.82 -15.11
CA ALA A 92 10.00 -15.75 -15.50
C ALA A 92 10.48 -14.30 -15.65
N GLU A 93 11.79 -14.10 -15.55
CA GLU A 93 12.40 -12.82 -15.89
C GLU A 93 12.22 -12.53 -17.40
N GLY A 94 11.82 -11.31 -17.73
CA GLY A 94 11.49 -10.89 -19.09
C GLY A 94 10.01 -11.04 -19.47
N ASP A 95 9.18 -11.67 -18.63
CA ASP A 95 7.75 -11.76 -18.88
C ASP A 95 7.09 -10.37 -18.91
N VAL A 96 6.23 -10.15 -19.91
CA VAL A 96 5.37 -8.97 -20.02
C VAL A 96 3.92 -9.43 -20.09
N LEU A 97 3.12 -8.97 -19.14
CA LEU A 97 1.75 -9.40 -18.93
C LEU A 97 0.79 -8.22 -19.09
N ASP A 98 -0.19 -8.34 -19.97
CA ASP A 98 -1.21 -7.31 -20.14
C ASP A 98 -2.15 -7.21 -18.94
N LEU A 99 -2.65 -6.00 -18.68
CA LEU A 99 -3.64 -5.69 -17.65
C LEU A 99 -4.86 -4.98 -18.26
N PRO A 100 -6.09 -5.41 -17.98
CA PRO A 100 -6.44 -6.72 -17.45
C PRO A 100 -6.32 -7.81 -18.54
N SER A 101 -6.10 -9.05 -18.12
CA SER A 101 -6.25 -10.23 -18.96
C SER A 101 -7.00 -11.33 -18.19
N ASN A 102 -7.15 -12.50 -18.81
CA ASN A 102 -7.77 -13.65 -18.14
C ASN A 102 -6.97 -14.10 -16.90
N GLU A 103 -5.65 -13.92 -16.93
CA GLU A 103 -4.72 -14.44 -15.92
C GLU A 103 -4.08 -13.34 -15.06
N SER A 104 -4.07 -12.10 -15.55
CA SER A 104 -3.41 -10.97 -14.90
C SER A 104 -4.39 -9.85 -14.60
N ARG A 105 -4.42 -9.39 -13.35
CA ARG A 105 -5.32 -8.33 -12.88
C ARG A 105 -4.60 -7.42 -11.90
N ALA A 106 -5.04 -6.18 -11.81
CA ALA A 106 -4.54 -5.23 -10.84
C ALA A 106 -5.69 -4.46 -10.19
N VAL A 107 -5.55 -4.23 -8.88
CA VAL A 107 -6.48 -3.44 -8.07
C VAL A 107 -5.69 -2.35 -7.36
N TYR A 108 -6.25 -1.16 -7.33
CA TYR A 108 -5.71 -0.02 -6.61
C TYR A 108 -6.75 0.54 -5.63
N SER A 109 -6.27 1.03 -4.48
CA SER A 109 -7.08 1.85 -3.60
C SER A 109 -6.26 2.86 -2.80
N THR A 110 -6.95 3.90 -2.33
CA THR A 110 -6.47 4.85 -1.34
C THR A 110 -7.64 5.36 -0.51
N GLY A 111 -7.38 5.79 0.72
CA GLY A 111 -8.41 6.34 1.59
C GLY A 111 -7.86 6.71 2.96
N LEU A 112 -8.76 7.08 3.87
CA LEU A 112 -8.41 7.27 5.29
C LEU A 112 -8.28 5.92 5.99
N SER A 113 -7.20 5.76 6.75
CA SER A 113 -6.87 4.55 7.49
C SER A 113 -7.84 4.28 8.64
N LEU A 114 -8.24 5.33 9.37
CA LEU A 114 -9.14 5.24 10.51
C LEU A 114 -10.63 5.26 10.13
N ARG A 115 -10.95 5.65 8.89
CA ARG A 115 -12.32 5.68 8.36
C ARG A 115 -12.36 5.11 6.93
N PRO A 116 -12.00 3.84 6.70
CA PRO A 116 -12.04 3.26 5.36
C PRO A 116 -13.45 3.33 4.77
N GLY A 117 -13.51 3.53 3.46
CA GLY A 117 -14.77 3.64 2.73
C GLY A 117 -15.47 5.00 2.83
N SER A 118 -15.05 5.90 3.72
CA SER A 118 -15.65 7.25 3.87
C SER A 118 -15.18 8.24 2.81
N ILE A 119 -13.88 8.27 2.54
CA ILE A 119 -13.25 9.02 1.46
C ILE A 119 -12.11 8.18 0.88
N GLY A 120 -11.81 8.39 -0.39
CA GLY A 120 -10.80 7.62 -1.08
C GLY A 120 -11.23 7.30 -2.51
N CYS A 121 -10.42 6.46 -3.16
CA CYS A 121 -10.71 5.94 -4.47
C CYS A 121 -10.29 4.47 -4.50
N TYR A 122 -11.03 3.65 -5.24
CA TYR A 122 -10.68 2.25 -5.49
C TYR A 122 -11.02 1.89 -6.92
N GLY A 123 -10.39 0.86 -7.47
CA GLY A 123 -10.74 0.39 -8.80
C GLY A 123 -9.75 -0.61 -9.36
N LYS A 124 -9.98 -0.99 -10.61
CA LYS A 124 -9.22 -2.04 -11.30
C LYS A 124 -8.47 -1.44 -12.48
N ALA A 125 -7.37 -2.08 -12.86
CA ALA A 125 -6.69 -1.71 -14.09
C ALA A 125 -7.60 -2.05 -15.28
N VAL A 126 -7.69 -1.11 -16.22
CA VAL A 126 -8.46 -1.22 -17.46
C VAL A 126 -7.56 -1.32 -18.69
N SER A 127 -6.30 -0.89 -18.57
CA SER A 127 -5.27 -1.08 -19.60
C SER A 127 -3.87 -1.03 -18.99
N GLY A 128 -2.87 -1.54 -19.72
CA GLY A 128 -1.46 -1.47 -19.36
C GLY A 128 -0.79 -2.84 -19.28
N SER A 129 0.35 -2.90 -18.59
CA SER A 129 1.14 -4.13 -18.44
C SER A 129 1.96 -4.18 -17.15
N VAL A 130 2.39 -5.39 -16.82
CA VAL A 130 3.38 -5.70 -15.78
C VAL A 130 4.55 -6.43 -16.45
N GLU A 131 5.75 -5.95 -16.22
CA GLU A 131 7.00 -6.56 -16.68
C GLU A 131 7.78 -7.12 -15.49
N ILE A 132 8.22 -8.37 -15.59
CA ILE A 132 9.05 -9.03 -14.57
C ILE A 132 10.51 -8.78 -14.92
N LEU A 133 11.07 -7.70 -14.36
CA LEU A 133 12.44 -7.27 -14.61
C LEU A 133 13.51 -8.18 -13.99
N LYS A 134 13.17 -8.85 -12.88
CA LYS A 134 14.07 -9.79 -12.20
C LYS A 134 13.27 -10.76 -11.34
N LYS A 135 13.68 -12.03 -11.30
CA LYS A 135 13.07 -13.03 -10.40
C LYS A 135 14.11 -13.95 -9.75
N SER A 136 14.04 -14.07 -8.43
CA SER A 136 14.65 -15.14 -7.63
C SER A 136 13.63 -15.70 -6.63
N ASP A 137 14.02 -16.68 -5.82
CA ASP A 137 13.11 -17.28 -4.84
C ASP A 137 12.62 -16.26 -3.80
N ASP A 138 13.47 -15.34 -3.36
CA ASP A 138 13.14 -14.39 -2.28
C ASP A 138 12.84 -12.97 -2.76
N LEU A 139 13.10 -12.67 -4.04
CA LEU A 139 12.98 -11.31 -4.57
C LEU A 139 12.41 -11.32 -5.98
N MET A 140 11.57 -10.33 -6.27
CA MET A 140 11.12 -10.04 -7.62
C MET A 140 11.19 -8.53 -7.84
N ARG A 141 11.64 -8.11 -9.02
CA ARG A 141 11.56 -6.72 -9.46
C ARG A 141 10.49 -6.65 -10.54
N VAL A 142 9.49 -5.82 -10.34
CA VAL A 142 8.38 -5.64 -11.29
C VAL A 142 8.29 -4.20 -11.73
N ARG A 143 8.03 -3.98 -13.01
CA ARG A 143 7.62 -2.69 -13.56
C ARG A 143 6.15 -2.76 -13.90
N ILE A 144 5.40 -1.75 -13.48
CA ILE A 144 3.95 -1.69 -13.66
C ILE A 144 3.66 -0.41 -14.40
N ASN A 145 3.00 -0.51 -15.54
CA ASN A 145 2.48 0.63 -16.29
C ASN A 145 1.00 0.37 -16.54
N ALA A 146 0.11 1.00 -15.79
CA ALA A 146 -1.31 0.69 -15.86
C ALA A 146 -2.20 1.91 -15.68
N ARG A 147 -3.34 1.91 -16.37
CA ARG A 147 -4.43 2.84 -16.16
C ARG A 147 -5.51 2.16 -15.33
N PHE A 148 -5.97 2.83 -14.29
CA PHE A 148 -7.07 2.40 -13.44
C PHE A 148 -8.26 3.33 -13.63
N ASP A 149 -9.44 2.76 -13.78
CA ASP A 149 -10.68 3.51 -13.61
C ASP A 149 -11.12 3.36 -12.15
N LEU A 150 -11.37 4.50 -11.50
CA LEU A 150 -11.51 4.57 -10.06
C LEU A 150 -12.88 5.14 -9.68
N ASP A 151 -13.48 4.54 -8.66
CA ASP A 151 -14.73 4.95 -8.04
C ASP A 151 -14.52 5.43 -6.60
N SER A 152 -15.43 6.29 -6.14
CA SER A 152 -15.50 6.68 -4.74
C SER A 152 -16.23 5.60 -3.94
N PRO A 153 -15.66 5.07 -2.85
CA PRO A 153 -16.39 4.14 -1.99
C PRO A 153 -17.64 4.79 -1.39
N ALA A 154 -17.67 6.11 -1.20
CA ALA A 154 -18.84 6.85 -0.72
C ALA A 154 -19.90 7.13 -1.81
N GLY A 155 -19.72 6.63 -3.03
CA GLY A 155 -20.66 6.81 -4.14
C GLY A 155 -20.65 8.21 -4.75
N TRP A 156 -19.64 9.02 -4.45
CA TRP A 156 -19.52 10.37 -5.02
C TRP A 156 -19.08 10.30 -6.48
N ARG A 157 -19.96 10.73 -7.38
CA ARG A 157 -19.68 10.83 -8.81
C ARG A 157 -18.58 11.86 -9.07
N ASP A 158 -17.73 11.57 -10.06
CA ASP A 158 -16.65 12.44 -10.56
C ASP A 158 -15.58 12.84 -9.51
N HIS A 159 -15.63 12.25 -8.31
CA HIS A 159 -14.63 12.47 -7.27
C HIS A 159 -13.33 11.69 -7.53
N CYS A 160 -13.47 10.51 -8.14
CA CYS A 160 -12.37 9.67 -8.54
C CYS A 160 -12.29 9.68 -10.06
N ASN A 161 -11.14 10.06 -10.59
CA ASN A 161 -10.85 10.05 -12.02
C ASN A 161 -9.96 8.86 -12.34
N ALA A 162 -9.88 8.53 -13.63
CA ALA A 162 -8.91 7.56 -14.11
C ALA A 162 -7.48 8.00 -13.74
N ARG A 163 -6.63 7.03 -13.40
CA ARG A 163 -5.28 7.30 -12.94
C ARG A 163 -4.28 6.38 -13.61
N GLU A 164 -3.22 6.99 -14.11
CA GLU A 164 -2.07 6.27 -14.67
C GLU A 164 -1.03 6.03 -13.58
N PHE A 165 -0.49 4.81 -13.58
CA PHE A 165 0.50 4.30 -12.65
C PHE A 165 1.71 3.88 -13.44
N SER A 166 2.87 4.40 -13.06
CA SER A 166 4.17 3.87 -13.48
C SER A 166 5.00 3.64 -12.21
N TYR A 167 5.25 2.38 -11.88
CA TYR A 167 5.99 1.98 -10.67
C TYR A 167 7.02 0.91 -11.01
N ASP A 168 8.23 1.09 -10.51
CA ASP A 168 9.23 0.03 -10.39
C ASP A 168 9.26 -0.42 -8.93
N LEU A 169 8.84 -1.66 -8.65
CA LEU A 169 8.81 -2.22 -7.31
C LEU A 169 9.88 -3.30 -7.15
N ASN A 170 10.62 -3.21 -6.05
CA ASN A 170 11.38 -4.35 -5.52
C ASN A 170 10.54 -5.00 -4.44
N VAL A 171 10.11 -6.23 -4.66
CA VAL A 171 9.22 -6.96 -3.75
C VAL A 171 9.93 -8.16 -3.18
N ILE A 172 9.82 -8.33 -1.87
CA ILE A 172 10.39 -9.48 -1.15
C ILE A 172 9.35 -10.58 -0.97
N ARG A 173 9.78 -11.83 -0.98
CA ARG A 173 8.88 -12.96 -0.72
C ARG A 173 8.37 -12.91 0.71
N ARG A 174 7.08 -13.16 0.89
CA ARG A 174 6.46 -13.38 2.20
C ARG A 174 5.58 -14.61 2.13
N ALA A 175 5.58 -15.39 3.21
CA ALA A 175 4.62 -16.46 3.37
C ALA A 175 3.28 -15.88 3.87
N LEU A 176 2.16 -16.51 3.47
CA LEU A 176 0.82 -16.03 3.80
C LEU A 176 0.61 -15.88 5.32
N ASN A 177 1.13 -16.81 6.12
CA ASN A 177 1.06 -16.79 7.58
C ASN A 177 1.93 -15.69 8.26
N GLN A 178 2.73 -14.95 7.49
CA GLN A 178 3.52 -13.81 7.98
C GLN A 178 2.84 -12.46 7.75
N LEU A 179 1.65 -12.47 7.15
CA LEU A 179 0.87 -11.29 6.80
C LEU A 179 -0.27 -11.11 7.81
N GLY A 180 -0.64 -9.86 8.10
CA GLY A 180 -1.82 -9.52 8.88
C GLY A 180 -2.86 -8.76 8.06
N ALA A 181 -3.86 -8.21 8.76
CA ALA A 181 -4.98 -7.48 8.17
C ALA A 181 -4.53 -6.37 7.21
N TRP A 182 -3.53 -5.59 7.62
CA TRP A 182 -2.97 -4.49 6.83
C TRP A 182 -2.38 -4.98 5.50
N GLU A 183 -1.61 -6.07 5.55
CA GLU A 183 -1.02 -6.67 4.36
C GLU A 183 -2.08 -7.31 3.46
N GLY A 184 -3.17 -7.83 4.05
CA GLY A 184 -4.34 -8.36 3.34
C GLY A 184 -4.81 -9.72 3.84
N VAL A 185 -4.20 -10.30 4.88
CA VAL A 185 -4.67 -11.57 5.46
C VAL A 185 -5.54 -11.25 6.67
N ARG A 186 -6.85 -11.38 6.48
CA ARG A 186 -7.86 -11.07 7.51
C ARG A 186 -8.06 -12.26 8.45
N ALA A 187 -8.04 -12.01 9.75
CA ALA A 187 -8.41 -12.94 10.81
C ALA A 187 -9.83 -12.62 11.37
N PRO A 188 -10.49 -13.60 12.00
CA PRO A 188 -11.72 -13.34 12.75
C PRO A 188 -11.50 -12.24 13.80
N GLY A 189 -12.37 -11.22 13.79
CA GLY A 189 -12.26 -10.07 14.70
C GLY A 189 -11.51 -8.86 14.14
N ASP A 190 -10.84 -9.00 12.98
CA ASP A 190 -10.24 -7.85 12.31
C ASP A 190 -11.29 -6.85 11.82
N SER A 191 -11.03 -5.58 12.12
CA SER A 191 -11.80 -4.42 11.69
C SER A 191 -11.28 -3.86 10.36
N LEU A 192 -12.08 -3.02 9.71
CA LEU A 192 -11.61 -2.25 8.55
C LEU A 192 -10.44 -1.32 8.90
N ILE A 193 -10.41 -0.80 10.14
CA ILE A 193 -9.29 0.05 10.60
C ILE A 193 -7.98 -0.74 10.62
N SER A 194 -7.98 -1.98 11.10
CA SER A 194 -6.79 -2.85 11.06
C SER A 194 -6.40 -3.25 9.63
N GLU A 195 -7.35 -3.32 8.71
CA GLU A 195 -7.06 -3.50 7.29
C GLU A 195 -6.53 -2.20 6.65
N GLY A 196 -6.93 -1.02 7.11
CA GLY A 196 -6.50 0.29 6.61
C GLY A 196 -5.26 0.88 7.31
N THR A 197 -4.83 0.30 8.43
CA THR A 197 -3.76 0.83 9.28
C THR A 197 -2.75 -0.26 9.59
N PRO A 198 -1.45 -0.04 9.42
CA PRO A 198 -0.46 -1.02 9.85
C PRO A 198 -0.58 -1.24 11.36
N GLY A 199 -0.62 -2.50 11.77
CA GLY A 199 -0.59 -2.83 13.19
C GLY A 199 0.62 -2.17 13.86
N ARG A 200 0.43 -1.67 15.08
CA ARG A 200 1.53 -1.34 15.98
C ARG A 200 2.23 -2.65 16.35
N ARG A 201 3.17 -3.12 15.53
CA ARG A 201 4.30 -3.81 16.13
C ARG A 201 5.03 -2.71 16.88
N LEU A 202 4.78 -2.63 18.19
CA LEU A 202 5.77 -2.03 19.07
C LEU A 202 7.12 -2.69 18.72
N PRO A 203 8.20 -1.93 18.55
CA PRO A 203 9.52 -2.52 18.53
C PRO A 203 9.73 -3.41 19.77
#